data_AF-A0A369IAP1-F1
#
_entry.id   AF-A0A369IAP1-F1
#
_cell.length_a   1.000
_cell.length_b   1.000
_cell.length_c   1.000
_cell.angle_alpha   90.00
_cell.angle_beta   90.00
_cell.angle_gamma   90.00
#
_symmetry.space_group_name_H-M   'P 1'
#
loop_
_entity.id
_entity.type
_entity.pdbx_description
1 polymer ?
#
loop_
_entity_poly.entity_id
_entity_poly.type
_entity_poly.pdbx_seq_one_letter_code
_entity_poly.pdbx_strand_id
1 'polypeptide(L)'
;MKLFLVFALCCLLYSCGEQCGIEAEPVLAIQFRTEATISKVAILGSLQDVPKEGIQPIQRPNALGPFFPLNLNSDSTTYIFTRPNRIDTLTVYYKKHIYSASNTCGYILDLEAPASGKTYTTTFKRIEVEYRSYYIPSQGAKLNSQGEESGIVVKIDEL
;
A
#
# COMPACT_ATOMS: atom_id res chain seq x y z
N MET A 1 12.38 -48.18 26.53
CA MET A 1 11.23 -47.26 26.70
C MET A 1 11.60 -45.80 26.95
N LYS A 2 12.75 -45.46 27.57
CA LYS A 2 13.12 -44.04 27.82
C LYS A 2 13.51 -43.25 26.55
N LEU A 3 14.06 -43.93 25.53
CA LEU A 3 14.51 -43.27 24.29
C LEU A 3 13.36 -42.78 23.39
N PHE A 4 12.20 -43.45 23.43
CA PHE A 4 11.02 -43.08 22.62
C PHE A 4 10.35 -41.78 23.12
N LEU A 5 10.43 -41.52 24.43
CA LEU A 5 9.85 -40.35 25.07
C LEU A 5 10.63 -39.07 24.74
N VAL A 6 11.95 -39.19 24.54
CA VAL A 6 12.81 -38.07 24.12
C VAL A 6 12.54 -37.67 22.66
N PHE A 7 12.26 -38.64 21.78
CA PHE A 7 11.95 -38.35 20.38
C PHE A 7 10.58 -37.67 20.23
N ALA A 8 9.57 -38.11 20.99
CA ALA A 8 8.25 -37.48 21.01
C ALA A 8 8.28 -36.04 21.56
N LEU A 9 9.12 -35.76 22.56
CA LEU A 9 9.30 -34.42 23.12
C LEU A 9 10.04 -33.48 22.16
N CYS A 10 11.00 -33.99 21.38
CA CYS A 10 11.66 -33.21 20.32
C CYS A 10 10.72 -32.87 19.16
N CYS A 11 9.81 -33.76 18.75
CA CYS A 11 8.84 -33.46 17.68
C CYS A 11 7.82 -32.36 18.06
N LEU A 12 7.48 -32.23 19.34
CA LEU A 12 6.56 -31.18 19.82
C LEU A 12 7.20 -29.78 19.86
N LEU A 13 8.54 -29.70 19.91
CA LEU A 13 9.28 -28.43 19.90
C LEU A 13 9.61 -27.93 18.49
N TYR A 14 9.43 -28.76 17.45
CA TYR A 14 9.61 -28.38 16.04
C TYR A 14 8.32 -27.85 15.38
N SER A 15 7.23 -27.70 16.13
CA SER A 15 6.10 -26.89 15.69
C SER A 15 6.46 -25.41 15.76
N CYS A 16 7.44 -24.99 14.95
CA CYS A 16 7.66 -23.58 14.65
C CYS A 16 6.33 -23.02 14.15
N GLY A 17 5.77 -22.11 14.94
CA GLY A 17 4.52 -21.42 14.64
C GLY A 17 4.57 -20.77 13.26
N GLU A 18 3.40 -20.72 12.64
CA GLU A 18 3.15 -20.14 11.31
C GLU A 18 3.99 -18.89 11.08
N GLN A 19 4.74 -18.89 9.96
CA GLN A 19 5.44 -17.71 9.48
C GLN A 19 4.37 -16.69 9.06
N CYS A 20 4.03 -15.79 9.98
CA CYS A 20 2.98 -14.81 9.74
C CYS A 20 3.37 -13.92 8.56
N GLY A 21 2.60 -14.05 7.48
CA GLY A 21 2.80 -13.30 6.25
C GLY A 21 2.12 -11.94 6.26
N ILE A 22 2.79 -10.99 5.59
CA ILE A 22 2.51 -9.56 5.37
C ILE A 22 2.91 -8.66 6.55
N GLU A 23 4.15 -8.15 6.46
CA GLU A 23 4.77 -7.19 7.39
C GLU A 23 4.59 -5.71 7.00
N ALA A 24 3.83 -5.40 5.95
CA ALA A 24 3.75 -4.05 5.39
C ALA A 24 2.38 -3.39 5.61
N GLU A 25 2.40 -2.13 6.06
CA GLU A 25 1.21 -1.29 6.12
C GLU A 25 0.71 -0.96 4.70
N PRO A 26 -0.62 -0.77 4.50
CA PRO A 26 -1.16 -0.38 3.21
C PRO A 26 -0.70 1.03 2.84
N VAL A 27 -0.04 1.13 1.69
CA VAL A 27 0.47 2.39 1.15
C VAL A 27 -0.14 2.70 -0.21
N LEU A 28 -0.02 3.96 -0.59
CA LEU A 28 -0.28 4.44 -1.93
C LEU A 28 1.04 4.79 -2.61
N ALA A 29 1.34 4.12 -3.71
CA ALA A 29 2.52 4.42 -4.53
C ALA A 29 2.13 5.38 -5.65
N ILE A 30 2.93 6.43 -5.89
CA ILE A 30 2.70 7.36 -7.01
C ILE A 30 3.82 7.23 -8.02
N GLN A 31 3.46 6.87 -9.25
CA GLN A 31 4.36 6.78 -10.39
C GLN A 31 4.12 7.96 -11.33
N PHE A 32 5.11 8.83 -11.50
CA PHE A 32 5.07 9.85 -12.55
C PHE A 32 5.64 9.27 -13.84
N ARG A 33 4.86 9.31 -14.93
CA ARG A 33 5.30 8.85 -16.26
C ARG A 33 6.28 9.84 -16.92
N THR A 34 6.34 11.05 -16.40
CA THR A 34 7.13 12.17 -16.91
C THR A 34 7.89 12.79 -15.75
N GLU A 35 9.02 13.45 -16.00
CA GLU A 35 9.75 14.13 -14.93
C GLU A 35 8.85 15.17 -14.24
N ALA A 36 8.85 15.15 -12.91
CA ALA A 36 8.07 16.07 -12.09
C ALA A 36 8.87 16.49 -10.85
N THR A 37 9.01 17.80 -10.68
CA THR A 37 9.63 18.38 -9.48
C THR A 37 8.56 18.63 -8.42
N ILE A 38 8.54 17.79 -7.39
CA ILE A 38 7.66 17.94 -6.22
C ILE A 38 8.50 18.51 -5.07
N SER A 39 8.11 19.65 -4.52
CA SER A 39 8.82 20.28 -3.40
C SER A 39 8.28 19.86 -2.05
N LYS A 40 6.98 19.52 -1.98
CA LYS A 40 6.30 19.09 -0.76
C LYS A 40 5.09 18.22 -1.09
N VAL A 41 4.81 17.23 -0.25
CA VAL A 41 3.55 16.50 -0.22
C VAL A 41 2.96 16.58 1.18
N ALA A 42 1.72 17.03 1.28
CA ALA A 42 0.93 17.04 2.51
C ALA A 42 -0.29 16.13 2.36
N ILE A 43 -0.71 15.53 3.47
CA ILE A 43 -1.90 14.69 3.53
C ILE A 43 -2.95 15.45 4.35
N LEU A 44 -4.12 15.68 3.75
CA LEU A 44 -5.20 16.40 4.42
C LEU A 44 -5.66 15.62 5.66
N GLY A 45 -5.61 16.27 6.82
CA GLY A 45 -5.95 15.65 8.11
C GLY A 45 -4.80 14.94 8.81
N SER A 46 -3.60 14.90 8.23
CA SER A 46 -2.39 14.44 8.91
C SER A 46 -1.74 15.58 9.70
N LEU A 47 -1.26 15.28 10.91
CA LEU A 47 -0.46 16.21 11.73
C LEU A 47 1.02 16.27 11.30
N GLN A 48 1.47 15.30 10.49
CA GLN A 48 2.83 15.24 9.97
C GLN A 48 2.82 15.27 8.45
N ASP A 49 3.73 16.09 7.89
CA ASP A 49 4.05 16.07 6.47
C ASP A 49 4.73 14.75 6.09
N VAL A 50 4.64 14.36 4.82
CA VAL A 50 5.36 13.19 4.32
C VAL A 50 6.87 13.49 4.40
N PRO A 51 7.70 12.62 5.02
CA PRO A 51 9.14 12.85 5.13
C PRO A 51 9.77 13.14 3.76
N LYS A 52 10.73 14.06 3.70
CA LYS A 52 11.36 14.49 2.43
C LYS A 52 12.09 13.34 1.74
N GLU A 53 12.52 12.35 2.50
CA GLU A 53 13.15 11.11 2.03
C GLU A 53 12.16 10.26 1.21
N GLY A 54 10.87 10.36 1.52
CA GLY A 54 9.75 9.82 0.74
C GLY A 54 9.26 10.78 -0.35
N ILE A 55 10.03 11.79 -0.74
CA ILE A 55 9.75 12.68 -1.87
C ILE A 55 11.06 12.87 -2.65
N GLN A 56 11.81 11.79 -2.89
CA GLN A 56 12.93 11.92 -3.81
C GLN A 56 12.39 12.42 -5.16
N PRO A 57 13.09 13.36 -5.83
CA PRO A 57 12.68 13.82 -7.15
C PRO A 57 12.50 12.58 -8.03
N ILE A 58 11.38 12.48 -8.76
CA ILE A 58 11.18 11.38 -9.71
C ILE A 58 12.20 11.58 -10.84
N GLN A 59 13.42 11.09 -10.64
CA GLN A 59 14.53 11.21 -11.59
C GLN A 59 14.47 10.12 -12.66
N ARG A 60 13.56 9.15 -12.53
CA ARG A 60 13.35 8.09 -13.50
C ARG A 60 11.87 7.98 -13.87
N PRO A 61 11.50 8.27 -15.11
CA PRO A 61 10.18 7.95 -15.63
C PRO A 61 9.84 6.49 -15.33
N ASN A 62 8.62 6.23 -14.89
CA ASN A 62 8.11 4.89 -14.61
C ASN A 62 8.76 4.14 -13.42
N ALA A 63 9.62 4.75 -12.60
CA ALA A 63 9.93 4.14 -11.31
C ALA A 63 8.68 4.13 -10.42
N LEU A 64 8.45 3.06 -9.65
CA LEU A 64 7.45 3.14 -8.59
C LEU A 64 7.95 4.22 -7.64
N GLY A 65 7.23 5.34 -7.61
CA GLY A 65 7.67 6.50 -6.88
C GLY A 65 7.33 6.37 -5.41
N PRO A 66 7.38 7.47 -4.66
CA PRO A 66 7.27 7.41 -3.23
C PRO A 66 5.97 6.78 -2.71
N PHE A 67 6.08 6.09 -1.58
CA PHE A 67 4.98 5.50 -0.83
C PHE A 67 4.41 6.52 0.14
N PHE A 68 3.10 6.72 0.05
CA PHE A 68 2.37 7.62 0.91
C PHE A 68 1.41 6.82 1.80
N PRO A 69 1.30 7.16 3.09
CA PRO A 69 0.34 6.51 3.95
C PRO A 69 -1.09 6.84 3.52
N LEU A 70 -2.00 5.93 3.83
CA LEU A 70 -3.43 6.06 3.60
C LEU A 70 -4.15 6.38 4.92
N ASN A 71 -5.23 7.15 4.83
CA ASN A 71 -6.14 7.40 5.96
C ASN A 71 -7.08 6.21 6.15
N LEU A 72 -6.74 5.30 7.06
CA LEU A 72 -7.55 4.11 7.31
C LEU A 72 -8.89 4.40 8.02
N ASN A 73 -9.03 5.59 8.61
CA ASN A 73 -10.27 6.03 9.26
C ASN A 73 -11.30 6.63 8.29
N SER A 74 -10.95 6.80 7.02
CA SER A 74 -11.80 7.35 5.96
C SER A 74 -11.77 6.45 4.73
N ASP A 75 -12.79 6.56 3.86
CA ASP A 75 -12.85 5.84 2.58
C ASP A 75 -12.16 6.64 1.46
N SER A 76 -11.36 7.63 1.84
CA SER A 76 -10.51 8.40 0.95
C SER A 76 -9.34 9.04 1.67
N THR A 77 -8.28 9.29 0.90
CA THR A 77 -7.14 10.11 1.32
C THR A 77 -6.94 11.21 0.30
N THR A 78 -6.71 12.44 0.79
CA THR A 78 -6.40 13.59 -0.06
C THR A 78 -4.95 14.02 0.13
N TYR A 79 -4.22 14.06 -0.96
CA TYR A 79 -2.84 14.50 -1.07
C TYR A 79 -2.79 15.88 -1.72
N ILE A 80 -1.91 16.74 -1.22
CA ILE A 80 -1.63 18.08 -1.74
C ILE A 80 -0.16 18.10 -2.16
N PHE A 81 0.09 18.30 -3.45
CA PHE A 81 1.42 18.37 -4.04
C PHE A 81 1.78 19.81 -4.31
N THR A 82 2.88 20.27 -3.75
CA THR A 82 3.46 21.57 -4.07
C THR A 82 4.53 21.40 -5.14
N ARG A 83 4.41 22.17 -6.22
CA ARG A 83 5.40 22.31 -7.30
C ARG A 83 5.86 23.76 -7.37
N PRO A 84 6.99 24.08 -8.03
CA PRO A 84 7.51 25.45 -8.07
C PRO A 84 6.48 26.51 -8.50
N ASN A 85 5.58 26.16 -9.42
CA ASN A 85 4.65 27.12 -10.04
C ASN A 85 3.16 26.77 -9.88
N ARG A 86 2.81 25.69 -9.16
CA ARG A 86 1.42 25.26 -8.95
C ARG A 86 1.26 24.33 -7.75
N ILE A 87 0.03 24.24 -7.26
CA ILE A 87 -0.39 23.26 -6.26
C ILE A 87 -1.40 22.35 -6.91
N ASP A 88 -1.25 21.05 -6.69
CA ASP A 88 -2.16 20.05 -7.20
C ASP A 88 -2.73 19.19 -6.10
N THR A 89 -3.96 18.72 -6.29
CA THR A 89 -4.62 17.84 -5.34
C THR A 89 -4.96 16.52 -5.98
N LEU A 90 -4.88 15.46 -5.17
CA LEU A 90 -5.30 14.12 -5.53
C LEU A 90 -6.05 13.53 -4.35
N THR A 91 -7.34 13.31 -4.51
CA THR A 91 -8.14 12.48 -3.61
C THR A 91 -8.29 11.12 -4.23
N VAL A 92 -7.84 10.08 -3.53
CA VAL A 92 -8.04 8.69 -3.92
C VAL A 92 -9.09 8.08 -3.01
N TYR A 93 -10.09 7.46 -3.60
CA TYR A 93 -11.17 6.78 -2.89
C TYR A 93 -10.91 5.27 -2.88
N TYR A 94 -11.26 4.60 -1.81
CA TYR A 94 -11.05 3.16 -1.68
C TYR A 94 -12.04 2.55 -0.71
N LYS A 95 -12.29 1.26 -0.91
CA LYS A 95 -13.01 0.41 0.03
C LYS A 95 -12.00 -0.46 0.78
N LYS A 96 -12.23 -0.61 2.09
CA LYS A 96 -11.39 -1.42 2.97
C LYS A 96 -12.09 -2.75 3.24
N HIS A 97 -11.35 -3.84 3.06
CA HIS A 97 -11.79 -5.18 3.40
C HIS A 97 -10.83 -5.76 4.43
N ILE A 98 -11.37 -6.17 5.57
CA ILE A 98 -10.58 -6.78 6.65
C ILE A 98 -10.88 -8.27 6.66
N TYR A 99 -9.85 -9.06 6.42
CA TYR A 99 -9.91 -10.53 6.47
C TYR A 99 -9.10 -11.02 7.66
N SER A 100 -9.56 -12.05 8.36
CA SER A 100 -8.71 -12.73 9.33
C SER A 100 -7.71 -13.61 8.59
N ALA A 101 -6.42 -13.36 8.78
CA ALA A 101 -5.35 -14.17 8.18
C ALA A 101 -5.28 -15.54 8.84
N SER A 102 -5.23 -15.52 10.18
CA SER A 102 -5.37 -16.66 11.08
C SER A 102 -5.58 -16.13 12.51
N ASN A 103 -5.93 -17.01 13.45
CA ASN A 103 -6.07 -16.64 14.87
C ASN A 103 -4.74 -16.18 15.51
N THR A 104 -3.61 -16.49 14.88
CA THR A 104 -2.24 -16.26 15.35
C THR A 104 -1.56 -15.09 14.64
N CYS A 105 -1.93 -14.81 13.39
CA CYS A 105 -1.27 -13.83 12.53
C CYS A 105 -2.07 -12.54 12.29
N GLY A 106 -3.24 -12.41 12.92
CA GLY A 106 -4.02 -11.17 12.90
C GLY A 106 -4.90 -11.03 11.65
N TYR A 107 -4.94 -9.81 11.08
CA TYR A 107 -5.84 -9.45 9.99
C TYR A 107 -5.07 -8.93 8.76
N ILE A 108 -5.64 -9.14 7.58
CA ILE A 108 -5.20 -8.54 6.32
C ILE A 108 -6.17 -7.43 5.98
N LEU A 109 -5.62 -6.26 5.69
CA LEU A 109 -6.37 -5.15 5.15
C LEU A 109 -6.15 -5.10 3.64
N ASP A 110 -7.23 -5.33 2.90
CA ASP A 110 -7.25 -5.23 1.46
C ASP A 110 -7.95 -3.94 1.00
N LEU A 111 -7.46 -3.39 -0.11
CA LEU A 111 -7.93 -2.13 -0.67
C LEU A 111 -8.48 -2.35 -2.07
N GLU A 112 -9.76 -2.02 -2.25
CA GLU A 112 -10.48 -2.19 -3.51
C GLU A 112 -11.01 -0.86 -4.04
N ALA A 113 -11.31 -0.86 -5.34
CA ALA A 113 -12.02 0.24 -5.96
C ALA A 113 -13.40 0.45 -5.31
N PRO A 114 -13.87 1.71 -5.15
CA PRO A 114 -15.20 1.99 -4.63
C PRO A 114 -16.30 1.43 -5.54
N ALA A 115 -17.36 0.89 -4.94
CA ALA A 115 -18.52 0.37 -5.66
C ALA A 115 -19.26 1.44 -6.49
N SER A 116 -19.11 2.71 -6.12
CA SER A 116 -19.69 3.85 -6.86
C SER A 116 -19.01 4.12 -8.21
N GLY A 117 -17.88 3.47 -8.50
CA GLY A 117 -17.09 3.66 -9.73
C GLY A 117 -16.20 4.90 -9.72
N LYS A 118 -16.38 5.82 -8.76
CA LYS A 118 -15.50 6.99 -8.62
C LYS A 118 -14.25 6.61 -7.82
N THR A 119 -13.12 6.46 -8.51
CA THR A 119 -11.84 6.04 -7.91
C THR A 119 -10.96 7.22 -7.45
N TYR A 120 -11.14 8.41 -8.03
CA TYR A 120 -10.36 9.60 -7.64
C TYR A 120 -11.05 10.94 -7.95
N THR A 121 -10.49 12.03 -7.40
CA THR A 121 -10.69 13.43 -7.82
C THR A 121 -9.31 14.08 -7.90
N THR A 122 -9.01 14.85 -8.95
CA THR A 122 -7.67 15.46 -9.08
C THR A 122 -7.65 16.74 -9.90
N THR A 123 -6.60 17.55 -9.72
CA THR A 123 -6.23 18.66 -10.61
C THR A 123 -5.13 18.30 -11.61
N PHE A 124 -4.54 17.11 -11.53
CA PHE A 124 -3.63 16.60 -12.56
C PHE A 124 -4.38 16.37 -13.89
N LYS A 125 -3.69 16.48 -15.02
CA LYS A 125 -4.29 16.37 -16.36
C LYS A 125 -4.81 14.97 -16.63
N ARG A 126 -3.98 13.95 -16.36
CA ARG A 126 -4.33 12.55 -16.59
C ARG A 126 -3.76 11.69 -15.48
N ILE A 127 -4.62 10.85 -14.90
CA ILE A 127 -4.21 9.86 -13.92
C ILE A 127 -4.87 8.51 -14.19
N GLU A 128 -4.20 7.46 -13.73
CA GLU A 128 -4.69 6.09 -13.73
C GLU A 128 -4.50 5.53 -12.32
N VAL A 129 -5.51 4.85 -11.78
CA VAL A 129 -5.47 4.28 -10.43
C VAL A 129 -5.66 2.78 -10.53
N GLU A 130 -4.71 2.03 -10.00
CA GLU A 130 -4.74 0.56 -9.91
C GLU A 130 -4.86 0.14 -8.46
N TYR A 131 -5.73 -0.83 -8.19
CA TYR A 131 -5.90 -1.44 -6.87
C TYR A 131 -5.29 -2.84 -6.92
N ARG A 132 -4.30 -3.09 -6.07
CA ARG A 132 -3.52 -4.34 -6.04
C ARG A 132 -3.77 -5.02 -4.70
N SER A 133 -4.50 -6.12 -4.73
CA SER A 133 -4.88 -6.85 -3.53
C SER A 133 -3.76 -7.74 -2.98
N TYR A 134 -3.68 -7.81 -1.65
CA TYR A 134 -2.82 -8.76 -0.91
C TYR A 134 -3.50 -10.13 -0.70
N TYR A 135 -4.81 -10.23 -0.90
CA TYR A 135 -5.63 -11.38 -0.49
C TYR A 135 -6.64 -11.74 -1.57
N ILE A 136 -6.52 -12.96 -2.10
CA ILE A 136 -7.50 -13.50 -3.05
C ILE A 136 -8.33 -14.53 -2.28
N PRO A 137 -9.67 -14.37 -2.15
CA PRO A 137 -10.49 -15.26 -1.33
C PRO A 137 -10.35 -16.76 -1.65
N SER A 138 -10.14 -17.11 -2.92
CA SER A 138 -9.96 -18.50 -3.35
C SER A 138 -8.56 -19.08 -3.07
N GLN A 139 -7.58 -18.24 -2.71
CA GLN A 139 -6.16 -18.64 -2.60
C GLN A 139 -5.49 -18.17 -1.31
N GLY A 140 -6.18 -17.42 -0.45
CA GLY A 140 -5.64 -16.87 0.80
C GLY A 140 -4.67 -15.69 0.57
N ALA A 141 -3.85 -15.41 1.58
CA ALA A 141 -2.82 -14.38 1.52
C ALA A 141 -1.72 -14.79 0.53
N LYS A 142 -1.41 -13.93 -0.44
CA LYS A 142 -0.28 -14.14 -1.34
C LYS A 142 0.74 -13.04 -1.17
N LEU A 143 1.97 -13.42 -0.83
CA LEU A 143 3.13 -12.57 -1.10
C LEU A 143 3.35 -12.63 -2.61
N ASN A 144 3.05 -11.54 -3.34
CA ASN A 144 3.43 -11.46 -4.74
C ASN A 144 4.95 -11.58 -4.82
N SER A 145 5.43 -12.74 -5.29
CA SER A 145 6.83 -13.15 -5.28
C SER A 145 7.74 -12.37 -6.26
N GLN A 146 7.33 -11.17 -6.66
CA GLN A 146 8.05 -10.29 -7.57
C GLN A 146 8.29 -8.88 -7.00
N GLY A 147 8.07 -8.66 -5.70
CA GLY A 147 8.27 -7.33 -5.11
C GLY A 147 7.32 -6.27 -5.69
N GLU A 148 6.23 -6.69 -6.35
CA GLU A 148 5.15 -5.79 -6.71
C GLU A 148 4.39 -5.44 -5.44
N GLU A 149 4.63 -4.24 -4.94
CA GLU A 149 3.93 -3.71 -3.78
C GLU A 149 2.42 -3.68 -4.04
N SER A 150 1.67 -4.23 -3.10
CA SER A 150 0.22 -4.20 -3.08
C SER A 150 -0.27 -2.97 -2.32
N GLY A 151 -1.55 -2.64 -2.50
CA GLY A 151 -2.12 -1.35 -2.12
C GLY A 151 -2.66 -0.61 -3.34
N ILE A 152 -2.49 0.71 -3.39
CA ILE A 152 -3.00 1.53 -4.49
C ILE A 152 -1.82 2.12 -5.25
N VAL A 153 -1.78 1.91 -6.57
CA VAL A 153 -0.80 2.55 -7.45
C VAL A 153 -1.50 3.63 -8.27
N VAL A 154 -1.00 4.86 -8.17
CA VAL A 154 -1.48 5.98 -8.97
C VAL A 154 -0.42 6.35 -9.99
N LYS A 155 -0.76 6.28 -11.27
CA LYS A 155 0.11 6.74 -12.36
C LYS A 155 -0.36 8.12 -12.81
N ILE A 156 0.56 9.08 -12.83
CA ILE A 156 0.29 10.47 -13.23
C ILE A 156 1.00 10.74 -14.55
N ASP A 157 0.25 11.28 -15.50
CA ASP A 157 0.73 11.65 -16.84
C ASP A 157 0.33 13.10 -17.14
N GLU A 158 1.32 13.95 -17.37
CA GLU A 158 1.15 15.41 -17.48
C GLU A 158 1.49 15.95 -18.88
N LEU A 159 1.85 15.08 -19.82
CA LEU A 159 2.07 15.44 -21.23
C LEU A 159 0.74 15.69 -21.94
#